data_AF-I3EHK7-F1
#
_entry.id   AF-I3EHK7-F1
#
_cell.length_a   1.000
_cell.length_b   1.000
_cell.length_c   1.000
_cell.angle_alpha   90.00
_cell.angle_beta   90.00
_cell.angle_gamma   90.00
#
_symmetry.space_group_name_H-M   'P 1'
#
loop_
_entity.id
_entity.type
_entity.pdbx_description
1 polymer ?
#
loop_
_entity_poly.entity_id
_entity_poly.type
_entity_poly.pdbx_seq_one_letter_code
_entity_poly.pdbx_strand_id
1 'polypeptide(L)'
;MDAQIYSIEYANARAAEIKEIEASIAATKKNKMLFQTLPFHKRRRTASFDERRLPKEYRRRARTKRRQIKQSVKDQKNLLKAHTWYAKRFNMYKRGNMAVPFKRHSKSEGFIAKAYNTRGVLCDVSCNQVYIGVTPMPTQIIIDKEYNRSIIWSGEDIITQDSKTINGCLKGKSIVITESKEWVDSNIISAQEIENLSVFEVFGKQTLFAKSELVNCTKVEDLIDPETPSYISMRVKNKSYVIVSRKHCMWLLQKCVCSGIVPCSILELRRMATETERIVYPYDIPQNPHGKAFLSYLASLEEEVQRKKPKGKKDVIFQPLYEKELGTQKILLFTAAKGSFPPKSPVIQSDQSEEFTMQGNEEIIGEVGRSSFSFAKGRTAGILYIDEDAEITKNLFVRNLKNNIFRRIEYTVATSDMTL
;
A
#
# COMPACT_ATOMS: atom_id res chain seq x y z
N MET A 1 -27.20 41.17 -19.49
CA MET A 1 -28.10 40.50 -20.45
C MET A 1 -27.81 39.03 -20.36
N ASP A 2 -28.73 38.26 -19.78
CA ASP A 2 -28.64 36.80 -19.80
C ASP A 2 -29.04 36.34 -21.20
N ALA A 3 -28.05 35.93 -22.00
CA ALA A 3 -28.31 35.36 -23.31
C ALA A 3 -29.04 34.02 -23.10
N GLN A 4 -30.33 33.99 -23.44
CA GLN A 4 -31.13 32.77 -23.41
C GLN A 4 -30.98 32.04 -24.74
N ILE A 5 -30.74 30.73 -24.69
CA ILE A 5 -30.65 29.87 -25.87
C ILE A 5 -31.91 29.03 -25.94
N TYR A 6 -32.70 29.19 -27.01
CA TYR A 6 -33.86 28.34 -27.28
C TYR A 6 -33.39 27.04 -27.94
N SER A 7 -33.40 25.96 -27.18
CA SER A 7 -32.85 24.66 -27.58
C SER A 7 -33.52 24.09 -28.84
N ILE A 8 -34.81 24.33 -29.05
CA ILE A 8 -35.58 23.83 -30.19
C ILE A 8 -35.15 24.53 -31.48
N GLU A 9 -35.06 25.86 -31.48
CA GLU A 9 -34.65 26.64 -32.64
C GLU A 9 -33.20 26.29 -33.04
N TYR A 10 -32.32 26.18 -32.05
CA TYR A 10 -30.93 25.76 -32.27
C TYR A 10 -30.84 24.36 -32.89
N ALA A 11 -31.63 23.40 -32.39
CA ALA A 11 -31.65 22.04 -32.93
C ALA A 11 -32.22 21.99 -34.37
N ASN A 12 -33.30 22.72 -34.65
CA ASN A 12 -33.93 22.76 -35.96
C ASN A 12 -33.01 23.37 -37.02
N ALA A 13 -32.31 24.47 -36.70
CA ALA A 13 -31.35 25.09 -37.61
C ALA A 13 -30.17 24.16 -37.96
N ARG A 14 -29.85 23.19 -37.09
CA ARG A 14 -28.73 22.25 -37.23
C ARG A 14 -29.15 20.84 -37.65
N ALA A 15 -30.44 20.62 -37.94
CA ALA A 15 -30.98 19.28 -38.20
C ALA A 15 -30.32 18.58 -39.41
N ALA A 16 -29.95 19.32 -40.45
CA ALA A 16 -29.26 18.77 -41.62
C ALA A 16 -27.87 18.23 -41.26
N GLU A 17 -27.08 19.00 -40.50
CA GLU A 17 -25.73 18.62 -40.04
C GLU A 17 -25.79 17.40 -39.10
N ILE A 18 -26.79 17.35 -38.19
CA ILE A 18 -26.99 16.21 -37.29
C ILE A 18 -27.25 14.93 -38.10
N LYS A 19 -28.11 14.98 -39.13
CA LYS A 19 -28.40 13.84 -40.00
C LYS A 19 -27.17 13.34 -40.75
N GLU A 20 -26.32 14.25 -41.22
CA GLU A 20 -25.08 13.89 -41.91
C GLU A 20 -24.09 13.18 -40.96
N ILE A 21 -23.94 13.69 -39.73
CA ILE A 21 -23.10 13.06 -38.70
C ILE A 21 -23.65 11.69 -38.31
N GLU A 22 -24.96 11.56 -38.13
CA GLU A 22 -25.60 10.27 -37.83
C GLU A 22 -25.38 9.25 -38.95
N ALA A 23 -25.51 9.67 -40.21
CA ALA A 23 -25.24 8.82 -41.37
C ALA A 23 -23.78 8.36 -41.43
N SER A 24 -22.81 9.24 -41.14
CA SER A 24 -21.39 8.87 -41.14
C SER A 24 -21.04 7.92 -39.98
N ILE A 25 -21.62 8.11 -38.79
CA ILE A 25 -21.47 7.21 -37.64
C ILE A 25 -22.09 5.84 -37.94
N ALA A 26 -23.27 5.80 -38.56
CA ALA A 26 -23.97 4.57 -38.91
C ALA A 26 -23.22 3.76 -39.98
N ALA A 27 -22.67 4.42 -41.00
CA ALA A 27 -21.87 3.78 -42.05
C ALA A 27 -20.61 3.06 -41.50
N THR A 28 -20.08 3.53 -40.37
CA THR A 28 -18.81 3.05 -39.79
C THR A 28 -18.98 1.91 -38.78
N LYS A 29 -20.19 1.51 -38.36
CA LYS A 29 -20.38 0.60 -37.20
C LYS A 29 -21.32 -0.60 -37.41
N LYS A 30 -20.91 -1.76 -36.88
CA LYS A 30 -21.77 -2.91 -36.56
C LYS A 30 -22.72 -2.56 -35.41
N ASN A 31 -24.01 -2.93 -35.54
CA ASN A 31 -25.08 -2.77 -34.54
C ASN A 31 -24.63 -3.19 -33.13
N LYS A 32 -24.23 -2.22 -32.30
CA LYS A 32 -24.06 -2.37 -30.86
C LYS A 32 -24.86 -1.26 -30.19
N MET A 33 -25.66 -1.60 -29.19
CA MET A 33 -26.42 -0.62 -28.41
C MET A 33 -25.50 0.51 -27.95
N LEU A 34 -25.69 1.71 -28.52
CA LEU A 34 -24.73 2.82 -28.48
C LEU A 34 -24.54 3.40 -27.06
N PHE A 35 -25.49 3.12 -26.15
CA PHE A 35 -25.56 3.71 -24.82
C PHE A 35 -25.47 2.62 -23.74
N GLN A 36 -24.38 1.87 -23.74
CA GLN A 36 -23.99 1.21 -22.50
C GLN A 36 -23.77 2.30 -21.46
N THR A 37 -24.61 2.28 -20.41
CA THR A 37 -24.56 3.27 -19.33
C THR A 37 -23.13 3.50 -18.86
N LEU A 38 -22.73 4.77 -18.69
CA LEU A 38 -21.38 5.14 -18.26
C LEU A 38 -20.97 4.25 -17.06
N PRO A 39 -19.87 3.47 -17.15
CA PRO A 39 -19.45 2.58 -16.08
C PRO A 39 -19.34 3.32 -14.76
N PHE A 40 -19.74 2.66 -13.65
CA PHE A 40 -19.81 3.30 -12.34
C PHE A 40 -18.53 4.05 -11.95
N HIS A 41 -17.35 3.47 -12.20
CA HIS A 41 -16.05 4.08 -11.90
C HIS A 41 -15.72 5.34 -12.73
N LYS A 42 -16.42 5.56 -13.86
CA LYS A 42 -16.32 6.77 -14.69
C LYS A 42 -17.36 7.83 -14.32
N ARG A 43 -18.40 7.50 -13.55
CA ARG A 43 -19.42 8.46 -13.10
C ARG A 43 -18.81 9.53 -12.18
N ARG A 44 -19.29 10.76 -12.27
CA ARG A 44 -18.88 11.91 -11.45
C ARG A 44 -20.12 12.61 -10.90
N ARG A 45 -19.97 13.29 -9.77
CA ARG A 45 -21.02 14.16 -9.21
C ARG A 45 -20.84 15.57 -9.76
N THR A 46 -21.92 16.24 -10.11
CA THR A 46 -21.90 17.65 -10.46
C THR A 46 -21.58 18.49 -9.21
N ALA A 47 -20.78 19.54 -9.38
CA ALA A 47 -20.56 20.52 -8.33
C ALA A 47 -21.75 21.50 -8.29
N SER A 48 -22.00 22.11 -7.13
CA SER A 48 -22.93 23.24 -7.05
C SER A 48 -22.27 24.49 -7.64
N PHE A 49 -23.07 25.32 -8.29
CA PHE A 49 -22.67 26.62 -8.82
C PHE A 49 -22.66 27.73 -7.75
N ASP A 50 -23.13 27.44 -6.53
CA ASP A 50 -23.20 28.45 -5.45
C ASP A 50 -21.83 28.79 -4.87
N GLU A 51 -21.35 30.00 -5.17
CA GLU A 51 -20.09 30.55 -4.68
C GLU A 51 -20.05 30.72 -3.15
N ARG A 52 -21.20 30.77 -2.46
CA ARG A 52 -21.28 30.90 -1.01
C ARG A 52 -20.70 29.70 -0.26
N ARG A 53 -20.53 28.55 -0.96
CA ARG A 53 -19.84 27.37 -0.43
C ARG A 53 -18.33 27.57 -0.25
N LEU A 54 -17.74 28.61 -0.85
CA LEU A 54 -16.36 28.99 -0.58
C LEU A 54 -16.27 29.65 0.81
N PRO A 55 -15.23 29.34 1.63
CA PRO A 55 -15.07 29.98 2.92
C PRO A 55 -15.00 31.51 2.78
N LYS A 56 -15.55 32.25 3.76
CA LYS A 56 -15.72 33.72 3.71
C LYS A 56 -14.43 34.46 3.36
N GLU A 57 -13.28 34.00 3.86
CA GLU A 57 -11.96 34.56 3.57
C GLU A 57 -11.57 34.47 2.09
N TYR A 58 -11.89 33.35 1.45
CA TYR A 58 -11.64 33.15 0.02
C TYR A 58 -12.63 33.92 -0.85
N ARG A 59 -13.86 34.15 -0.39
CA ARG A 59 -14.82 35.04 -1.07
C ARG A 59 -14.32 36.49 -1.08
N ARG A 60 -13.76 36.97 0.04
CA ARG A 60 -13.17 38.31 0.14
C ARG A 60 -11.86 38.46 -0.65
N ARG A 61 -11.09 37.38 -0.81
CA ARG A 61 -9.79 37.35 -1.53
C ARG A 61 -9.85 36.80 -2.97
N ALA A 62 -11.04 36.51 -3.49
CA ALA A 62 -11.25 35.77 -4.74
C ALA A 62 -10.63 36.41 -5.99
N ARG A 63 -10.36 37.73 -5.98
CA ARG A 63 -9.77 38.44 -7.12
C ARG A 63 -8.25 38.52 -7.12
N THR A 64 -7.55 38.38 -5.99
CA THR A 64 -6.14 38.83 -5.91
C THR A 64 -5.12 37.76 -5.48
N LYS A 65 -5.51 36.63 -4.86
CA LYS A 65 -4.52 35.68 -4.27
C LYS A 65 -4.70 34.18 -4.60
N ARG A 66 -5.48 33.81 -5.63
CA ARG A 66 -5.61 32.39 -6.04
C ARG A 66 -4.30 31.74 -6.54
N ARG A 67 -3.27 32.53 -6.88
CA ARG A 67 -1.96 32.04 -7.34
C ARG A 67 -0.92 31.82 -6.21
N GLN A 68 -0.87 32.66 -5.18
CA GLN A 68 0.25 32.63 -4.19
C GLN A 68 0.18 31.47 -3.17
N ILE A 69 -1.00 30.95 -2.82
CA ILE A 69 -1.14 29.84 -1.83
C ILE A 69 -0.61 28.50 -2.39
N LYS A 70 -0.34 28.39 -3.70
CA LYS A 70 0.02 27.13 -4.36
C LYS A 70 1.52 26.78 -4.31
N GLN A 71 2.40 27.71 -3.94
CA GLN A 71 3.84 27.46 -3.92
C GLN A 71 4.33 26.90 -2.58
N SER A 72 3.92 27.44 -1.42
CA SER A 72 4.54 27.04 -0.13
C SER A 72 4.19 25.63 0.35
N VAL A 73 3.12 25.02 -0.19
CA VAL A 73 2.73 23.63 0.10
C VAL A 73 3.51 22.63 -0.76
N LYS A 74 4.05 23.06 -1.91
CA LYS A 74 4.75 22.18 -2.86
C LYS A 74 6.15 21.77 -2.41
N ASP A 75 6.78 22.55 -1.53
CA ASP A 75 8.16 22.33 -1.07
C ASP A 75 8.24 21.70 0.33
N GLN A 76 7.13 21.17 0.85
CA GLN A 76 7.18 20.43 2.11
C GLN A 76 7.96 19.12 1.88
N LYS A 77 9.20 19.05 2.39
CA LYS A 77 10.02 17.83 2.49
C LYS A 77 9.23 16.64 3.09
N ASN A 78 8.20 16.96 3.88
CA ASN A 78 7.36 16.04 4.62
C ASN A 78 6.21 15.42 3.79
N LEU A 79 6.10 15.70 2.49
CA LEU A 79 5.07 15.14 1.62
C LEU A 79 5.67 14.30 0.48
N LEU A 80 5.01 13.18 0.18
CA LEU A 80 5.22 12.45 -1.05
C LEU A 80 5.07 13.40 -2.25
N LYS A 81 5.88 13.21 -3.30
CA LYS A 81 5.74 14.04 -4.50
C LYS A 81 4.36 13.88 -5.15
N ALA A 82 3.81 12.66 -5.12
CA ALA A 82 2.47 12.36 -5.57
C ALA A 82 1.39 12.64 -4.51
N HIS A 83 1.69 13.34 -3.40
CA HIS A 83 0.76 13.53 -2.29
C HIS A 83 -0.59 14.12 -2.74
N THR A 84 -0.62 15.19 -3.54
CA THR A 84 -1.88 15.76 -4.03
C THR A 84 -2.68 14.78 -4.88
N TRP A 85 -2.02 13.89 -5.63
CA TRP A 85 -2.70 12.86 -6.42
C TRP A 85 -3.35 11.82 -5.50
N TYR A 86 -2.63 11.38 -4.46
CA TYR A 86 -3.11 10.44 -3.45
C TYR A 86 -4.23 11.04 -2.59
N ALA A 87 -4.04 12.23 -2.03
CA ALA A 87 -5.01 12.90 -1.15
C ALA A 87 -6.36 13.20 -1.83
N LYS A 88 -6.42 13.23 -3.16
CA LYS A 88 -7.67 13.35 -3.92
C LYS A 88 -8.43 12.02 -4.11
N ARG A 89 -7.80 10.88 -3.81
CA ARG A 89 -8.28 9.52 -4.14
C ARG A 89 -8.30 8.59 -2.94
N PHE A 90 -7.51 8.91 -1.93
CA PHE A 90 -7.30 8.12 -0.73
C PHE A 90 -7.41 9.02 0.50
N ASN A 91 -7.95 8.45 1.57
CA ASN A 91 -7.65 8.90 2.92
C ASN A 91 -6.15 8.73 3.14
N MET A 92 -5.53 9.69 3.81
CA MET A 92 -4.10 9.70 4.08
C MET A 92 -3.86 9.29 5.54
N TYR A 93 -2.79 8.54 5.79
CA TYR A 93 -2.28 8.21 7.12
C TYR A 93 -0.96 8.93 7.32
N LYS A 94 -0.75 9.48 8.52
CA LYS A 94 0.51 10.14 8.87
C LYS A 94 1.47 9.09 9.47
N ARG A 95 2.46 8.69 8.67
CA ARG A 95 3.56 7.80 9.08
C ARG A 95 4.77 8.65 9.42
N GLY A 96 5.08 8.82 10.71
CA GLY A 96 6.11 9.74 11.17
C GLY A 96 5.83 11.16 10.67
N ASN A 97 6.76 11.73 9.91
CA ASN A 97 6.59 13.06 9.32
C ASN A 97 5.89 13.04 7.95
N MET A 98 5.62 11.87 7.36
CA MET A 98 5.12 11.77 5.99
C MET A 98 3.68 11.26 5.89
N ALA A 99 2.88 11.87 5.01
CA ALA A 99 1.52 11.45 4.72
C ALA A 99 1.47 10.46 3.55
N VAL A 100 1.04 9.22 3.82
CA VAL A 100 1.00 8.09 2.88
C VAL A 100 -0.44 7.61 2.61
N PRO A 101 -0.74 7.02 1.44
CA PRO A 101 -2.09 6.58 1.10
C PRO A 101 -2.58 5.43 1.99
N PHE A 102 -3.65 5.67 2.75
CA PHE A 102 -4.18 4.73 3.74
C PHE A 102 -5.30 3.85 3.20
N LYS A 103 -6.38 4.49 2.72
CA LYS A 103 -7.60 3.82 2.26
C LYS A 103 -8.20 4.56 1.07
N ARG A 104 -8.54 3.86 -0.01
CA ARG A 104 -9.22 4.47 -1.16
C ARG A 104 -10.63 4.94 -0.80
N HIS A 105 -11.09 6.04 -1.40
CA HIS A 105 -12.48 6.50 -1.22
C HIS A 105 -13.51 5.56 -1.87
N SER A 106 -13.12 4.83 -2.92
CA SER A 106 -13.96 3.83 -3.60
C SER A 106 -13.64 2.43 -3.09
N LYS A 107 -14.66 1.56 -3.03
CA LYS A 107 -14.48 0.13 -2.77
C LYS A 107 -13.62 -0.48 -3.88
N SER A 108 -12.64 -1.28 -3.51
CA SER A 108 -11.57 -1.74 -4.40
C SER A 108 -11.04 -3.13 -4.07
N GLU A 109 -11.60 -3.81 -3.07
CA GLU A 109 -11.09 -5.04 -2.50
C GLU A 109 -10.92 -6.14 -3.58
N GLY A 110 -11.99 -6.47 -4.31
CA GLY A 110 -11.91 -7.46 -5.41
C GLY A 110 -11.17 -6.94 -6.64
N PHE A 111 -11.14 -5.62 -6.85
CA PHE A 111 -10.45 -5.02 -8.00
C PHE A 111 -8.92 -5.15 -7.87
N ILE A 112 -8.40 -4.91 -6.66
CA ILE A 112 -6.96 -4.97 -6.37
C ILE A 112 -6.44 -6.40 -6.46
N ALA A 113 -7.17 -7.37 -5.89
CA ALA A 113 -6.85 -8.79 -6.02
C ALA A 113 -6.75 -9.22 -7.50
N LYS A 114 -7.72 -8.81 -8.32
CA LYS A 114 -7.69 -9.08 -9.76
C LYS A 114 -6.54 -8.35 -10.46
N ALA A 115 -6.27 -7.10 -10.10
CA ALA A 115 -5.18 -6.31 -10.67
C ALA A 115 -3.82 -6.94 -10.39
N TYR A 116 -3.57 -7.41 -9.15
CA TYR A 116 -2.35 -8.10 -8.76
C TYR A 116 -2.03 -9.26 -9.72
N ASN A 117 -3.02 -10.12 -10.00
CA ASN A 117 -2.86 -11.28 -10.86
C ASN A 117 -2.79 -10.95 -12.37
N THR A 118 -3.47 -9.89 -12.82
CA THR A 118 -3.65 -9.63 -14.26
C THR A 118 -2.81 -8.50 -14.83
N ARG A 119 -2.38 -7.51 -14.02
CA ARG A 119 -1.74 -6.27 -14.49
C ARG A 119 -0.62 -5.74 -13.61
N GLY A 120 -0.62 -6.05 -12.32
CA GLY A 120 0.29 -5.51 -11.33
C GLY A 120 -0.29 -4.33 -10.53
N VAL A 121 0.33 -4.11 -9.38
CA VAL A 121 -0.04 -3.08 -8.40
C VAL A 121 1.21 -2.33 -7.96
N LEU A 122 1.06 -1.07 -7.57
CA LEU A 122 2.17 -0.18 -7.20
C LEU A 122 1.92 0.48 -5.85
N CYS A 123 2.91 0.47 -4.96
CA CYS A 123 2.94 1.22 -3.71
C CYS A 123 3.96 2.35 -3.82
N ASP A 124 3.61 3.55 -3.37
CA ASP A 124 4.59 4.63 -3.18
C ASP A 124 5.27 4.46 -1.82
N VAL A 125 6.56 4.14 -1.87
CA VAL A 125 7.43 3.95 -0.69
C VAL A 125 8.50 5.03 -0.61
N SER A 126 8.27 6.19 -1.23
CA SER A 126 9.18 7.35 -1.20
C SER A 126 9.34 7.97 0.19
N CYS A 127 8.75 7.38 1.24
CA CYS A 127 9.10 7.66 2.63
C CYS A 127 10.45 7.07 3.03
N ASN A 128 10.97 6.10 2.26
CA ASN A 128 12.31 5.56 2.44
C ASN A 128 13.33 6.48 1.72
N GLN A 129 14.52 6.58 2.28
CA GLN A 129 15.68 7.26 1.70
C GLN A 129 16.46 6.30 0.79
N VAL A 130 17.22 6.86 -0.16
CA VAL A 130 18.06 6.11 -1.09
C VAL A 130 19.50 6.51 -0.85
N TYR A 131 20.37 5.53 -0.66
CA TYR A 131 21.80 5.69 -0.49
C TYR A 131 22.54 4.91 -1.57
N ILE A 132 23.72 5.39 -1.95
CA ILE A 132 24.69 4.64 -2.75
C ILE A 132 25.92 4.45 -1.87
N GLY A 133 26.42 3.22 -1.76
CA GLY A 133 27.48 2.93 -0.82
C GLY A 133 28.28 1.67 -1.10
N VAL A 134 29.31 1.42 -0.29
CA VAL A 134 30.12 0.20 -0.35
C VAL A 134 29.68 -0.77 0.74
N THR A 135 29.29 -1.97 0.36
CA THR A 135 28.86 -3.03 1.29
C THR A 135 29.89 -4.15 1.40
N PRO A 136 30.08 -4.76 2.59
CA PRO A 136 31.10 -5.79 2.85
C PRO A 136 30.78 -7.19 2.28
N MET A 137 29.76 -7.36 1.43
CA MET A 137 29.30 -8.69 0.97
C MET A 137 29.25 -8.75 -0.56
N PRO A 138 29.56 -9.91 -1.20
CA PRO A 138 29.30 -10.12 -2.62
C PRO A 138 27.79 -10.19 -2.86
N THR A 139 27.31 -9.33 -3.76
CA THR A 139 26.07 -9.45 -4.56
C THR A 139 24.98 -10.38 -4.03
N GLN A 140 24.22 -9.92 -3.02
CA GLN A 140 22.92 -10.50 -2.66
C GLN A 140 21.97 -9.42 -2.15
N ILE A 141 20.69 -9.55 -2.50
CA ILE A 141 19.61 -8.75 -1.89
C ILE A 141 19.46 -9.23 -0.45
N ILE A 142 20.17 -8.58 0.46
CA ILE A 142 20.00 -8.80 1.90
C ILE A 142 18.85 -7.90 2.33
N ILE A 143 17.76 -8.53 2.77
CA ILE A 143 16.72 -7.85 3.51
C ILE A 143 17.05 -8.05 4.97
N ASP A 144 17.32 -6.95 5.66
CA ASP A 144 17.59 -6.96 7.09
C ASP A 144 16.40 -7.54 7.89
N LYS A 145 16.64 -8.44 8.87
CA LYS A 145 15.55 -9.05 9.66
C LYS A 145 14.85 -8.07 10.61
N GLU A 146 15.58 -7.11 11.16
CA GLU A 146 15.11 -6.14 12.15
C GLU A 146 14.40 -4.94 11.47
N TYR A 147 14.98 -4.48 10.35
CA TYR A 147 14.55 -3.26 9.66
C TYR A 147 13.86 -3.52 8.32
N ASN A 148 13.90 -4.76 7.79
CA ASN A 148 13.12 -5.33 6.67
C ASN A 148 12.89 -4.43 5.44
N ARG A 149 13.71 -3.40 5.23
CA ARG A 149 13.56 -2.45 4.12
C ARG A 149 14.85 -2.07 3.47
N SER A 150 15.97 -2.23 4.15
CA SER A 150 17.30 -2.08 3.58
C SER A 150 17.45 -3.07 2.44
N ILE A 151 17.21 -2.62 1.21
CA ILE A 151 17.50 -3.39 0.00
C ILE A 151 18.88 -3.00 -0.42
N ILE A 152 19.83 -3.93 -0.33
CA ILE A 152 21.16 -3.79 -0.91
C ILE A 152 21.12 -4.36 -2.31
N TRP A 153 21.37 -3.55 -3.34
CA TRP A 153 21.58 -4.03 -4.70
C TRP A 153 22.93 -3.62 -5.20
N SER A 154 23.80 -4.59 -5.44
CA SER A 154 25.07 -4.38 -6.15
C SER A 154 24.93 -4.81 -7.59
N GLY A 155 25.42 -3.96 -8.50
CA GLY A 155 25.64 -4.37 -9.88
C GLY A 155 26.82 -5.34 -9.94
N GLU A 156 26.72 -6.38 -10.75
CA GLU A 156 27.90 -7.09 -11.24
C GLU A 156 28.61 -6.11 -12.19
N ASP A 157 29.65 -5.44 -11.68
CA ASP A 157 30.81 -4.92 -12.43
C ASP A 157 31.56 -3.87 -11.60
N ILE A 158 32.25 -4.30 -10.54
CA ILE A 158 33.55 -3.75 -10.14
C ILE A 158 34.37 -4.89 -9.53
N ILE A 159 34.66 -5.93 -10.32
CA ILE A 159 35.92 -6.67 -10.13
C ILE A 159 36.96 -5.90 -10.97
N THR A 160 37.24 -4.66 -10.56
CA THR A 160 38.51 -4.05 -10.97
C THR A 160 39.60 -4.79 -10.21
N GLN A 161 40.69 -5.13 -10.89
CA GLN A 161 41.84 -5.91 -10.43
C GLN A 161 42.59 -5.36 -9.19
N ASP A 162 42.02 -4.38 -8.48
CA ASP A 162 42.55 -3.72 -7.29
C ASP A 162 41.69 -3.94 -6.03
N SER A 163 41.05 -5.10 -5.90
CA SER A 163 40.42 -5.48 -4.62
C SER A 163 41.51 -5.80 -3.58
N LYS A 164 41.97 -4.78 -2.84
CA LYS A 164 42.74 -4.99 -1.60
C LYS A 164 41.84 -5.68 -0.58
N THR A 165 42.03 -6.99 -0.44
CA THR A 165 41.54 -7.78 0.68
C THR A 165 42.07 -7.19 1.99
N ILE A 166 41.17 -6.66 2.82
CA ILE A 166 41.40 -6.48 4.25
C ILE A 166 40.32 -7.33 4.91
N ASN A 167 40.73 -8.37 5.63
CA ASN A 167 39.86 -9.34 6.32
C ASN A 167 38.90 -10.15 5.43
N GLY A 168 39.29 -10.53 4.21
CA GLY A 168 38.57 -11.56 3.43
C GLY A 168 37.18 -11.22 2.89
N CYS A 169 36.65 -10.01 3.09
CA CYS A 169 35.34 -9.59 2.56
C CYS A 169 35.45 -8.86 1.21
N LEU A 170 34.69 -9.32 0.20
CA LEU A 170 34.51 -8.66 -1.09
C LEU A 170 33.69 -7.36 -0.91
N LYS A 171 34.15 -6.25 -1.51
CA LYS A 171 33.48 -4.94 -1.46
C LYS A 171 32.82 -4.62 -2.80
N GLY A 172 31.57 -4.18 -2.79
CA GLY A 172 30.84 -3.78 -4.00
C GLY A 172 30.04 -2.47 -3.82
N LYS A 173 29.83 -1.73 -4.92
CA LYS A 173 28.91 -0.58 -4.94
C LYS A 173 27.48 -1.07 -4.90
N SER A 174 26.68 -0.52 -3.98
CA SER A 174 25.33 -0.94 -3.72
C SER A 174 24.36 0.24 -3.61
N ILE A 175 23.16 0.07 -4.15
CA ILE A 175 22.00 0.93 -3.86
C ILE A 175 21.37 0.40 -2.58
N VAL A 176 21.06 1.31 -1.65
CA VAL A 176 20.45 1.00 -0.36
C VAL A 176 19.20 1.85 -0.19
N ILE A 177 18.04 1.21 -0.13
CA ILE A 177 16.78 1.89 0.16
C ILE A 177 16.44 1.60 1.61
N THR A 178 16.34 2.60 2.49
CA THR A 178 16.00 2.33 3.90
C THR A 178 15.37 3.54 4.57
N GLU A 179 14.73 3.32 5.72
CA GLU A 179 14.17 4.38 6.55
C GLU A 179 15.07 4.79 7.72
N SER A 180 16.10 4.00 8.01
CA SER A 180 17.00 4.22 9.16
C SER A 180 18.38 4.64 8.70
N LYS A 181 18.71 5.93 8.92
CA LYS A 181 20.07 6.43 8.73
C LYS A 181 21.06 5.78 9.72
N GLU A 182 20.64 5.57 10.97
CA GLU A 182 21.46 4.90 11.99
C GLU A 182 21.89 3.49 11.57
N TRP A 183 20.97 2.76 10.90
CA TRP A 183 21.28 1.45 10.34
C TRP A 183 22.33 1.57 9.22
N VAL A 184 22.22 2.57 8.34
CA VAL A 184 23.20 2.81 7.27
C VAL A 184 24.57 3.06 7.86
N ASP A 185 24.66 3.96 8.84
CA ASP A 185 25.91 4.34 9.48
C ASP A 185 26.58 3.17 10.21
N SER A 186 25.77 2.21 10.71
CA SER A 186 26.26 1.04 11.44
C SER A 186 26.64 -0.15 10.55
N ASN A 187 26.01 -0.30 9.37
CA ASN A 187 26.11 -1.51 8.55
C ASN A 187 26.80 -1.31 7.20
N ILE A 188 27.00 -0.06 6.77
CA ILE A 188 27.55 0.26 5.46
C ILE A 188 28.88 1.00 5.63
N ILE A 189 29.90 0.55 4.89
CA ILE A 189 31.28 1.05 5.03
C ILE A 189 31.37 2.53 4.63
N SER A 190 30.67 2.88 3.55
CA SER A 190 30.52 4.26 3.09
C SER A 190 29.19 4.39 2.38
N ALA A 191 28.43 5.45 2.66
CA ALA A 191 27.15 5.69 2.04
C ALA A 191 26.98 7.18 1.75
N GLN A 192 26.43 7.48 0.58
CA GLN A 192 26.00 8.81 0.19
C GLN A 192 24.50 8.80 -0.04
N GLU A 193 23.76 9.65 0.67
CA GLU A 193 22.33 9.83 0.43
C GLU A 193 22.12 10.54 -0.92
N ILE A 194 21.22 9.99 -1.74
CA ILE A 194 20.77 10.62 -2.98
C ILE A 194 19.39 11.20 -2.73
N GLU A 195 19.35 12.52 -2.57
CA GLU A 195 18.11 13.25 -2.36
C GLU A 195 17.28 13.35 -3.66
N ASN A 196 16.04 13.82 -3.53
CA ASN A 196 15.15 14.13 -4.67
C ASN A 196 14.84 12.94 -5.58
N LEU A 197 14.81 11.74 -5.01
CA LEU A 197 14.28 10.55 -5.66
C LEU A 197 12.87 10.22 -5.14
N SER A 198 12.15 9.41 -5.90
CA SER A 198 10.90 8.77 -5.50
C SER A 198 11.01 7.29 -5.78
N VAL A 199 10.51 6.48 -4.85
CA VAL A 199 10.66 5.03 -4.86
C VAL A 199 9.28 4.39 -4.86
N PHE A 200 9.07 3.50 -5.82
CA PHE A 200 7.85 2.72 -5.92
C PHE A 200 8.17 1.24 -5.79
N GLU A 201 7.30 0.52 -5.11
CA GLU A 201 7.34 -0.93 -5.03
C GLU A 201 6.20 -1.50 -5.89
N VAL A 202 6.53 -2.40 -6.81
CA VAL A 202 5.60 -2.94 -7.79
C VAL A 202 5.48 -4.44 -7.60
N PHE A 203 4.25 -4.92 -7.47
CA PHE A 203 3.94 -6.33 -7.22
C PHE A 203 3.06 -6.92 -8.31
N GLY A 204 2.96 -8.26 -8.32
CA GLY A 204 2.07 -9.00 -9.21
C GLY A 204 2.61 -9.09 -10.62
N LYS A 205 1.72 -9.08 -11.63
CA LYS A 205 2.09 -9.21 -13.04
C LYS A 205 2.77 -7.94 -13.56
N GLN A 206 4.10 -7.84 -13.45
CA GLN A 206 4.89 -6.64 -13.77
C GLN A 206 5.16 -6.45 -15.27
N THR A 207 4.15 -6.55 -16.14
CA THR A 207 4.36 -6.54 -17.60
C THR A 207 5.00 -5.25 -18.14
N LEU A 208 4.77 -4.11 -17.46
CA LEU A 208 5.37 -2.83 -17.85
C LEU A 208 6.89 -2.82 -17.69
N PHE A 209 7.39 -3.37 -16.58
CA PHE A 209 8.82 -3.39 -16.25
C PHE A 209 9.53 -4.64 -16.81
N ALA A 210 8.77 -5.58 -17.39
CA ALA A 210 9.31 -6.76 -18.07
C ALA A 210 9.71 -6.47 -19.53
N LYS A 211 9.26 -5.37 -20.15
CA LYS A 211 9.63 -4.96 -21.50
C LYS A 211 10.69 -3.87 -21.42
N SER A 212 11.83 -4.07 -22.08
CA SER A 212 13.01 -3.17 -22.11
C SER A 212 12.78 -1.83 -22.84
N GLU A 213 11.60 -1.59 -23.40
CA GLU A 213 11.28 -0.42 -24.25
C GLU A 213 11.11 0.90 -23.49
N LEU A 214 11.45 0.91 -22.20
CA LEU A 214 11.32 2.09 -21.35
C LEU A 214 12.71 2.66 -21.04
N VAL A 215 12.79 3.98 -20.87
CA VAL A 215 14.02 4.69 -20.50
C VAL A 215 14.45 4.23 -19.10
N ASN A 216 15.29 3.20 -19.07
CA ASN A 216 15.88 2.58 -17.90
C ASN A 216 17.34 3.03 -17.79
N CYS A 217 17.70 3.64 -16.67
CA CYS A 217 19.09 3.97 -16.34
C CYS A 217 19.80 2.75 -15.78
N THR A 218 21.12 2.74 -15.91
CA THR A 218 21.98 1.72 -15.29
C THR A 218 22.47 2.15 -13.91
N LYS A 219 22.60 3.46 -13.66
CA LYS A 219 23.17 4.02 -12.42
C LYS A 219 22.22 5.04 -11.79
N VAL A 220 22.13 5.06 -10.46
CA VAL A 220 21.23 5.97 -9.71
C VAL A 220 21.63 7.42 -9.90
N GLU A 221 22.92 7.66 -10.11
CA GLU A 221 23.49 8.96 -10.43
C GLU A 221 22.89 9.54 -11.73
N ASP A 222 22.50 8.69 -12.69
CA ASP A 222 21.84 9.10 -13.94
C ASP A 222 20.42 9.67 -13.69
N LEU A 223 19.87 9.49 -12.47
CA LEU A 223 18.58 10.03 -12.05
C LEU A 223 18.69 11.38 -11.33
N ILE A 224 19.89 11.95 -11.21
CA ILE A 224 20.10 13.29 -10.65
C ILE A 224 19.81 14.33 -11.74
N ASP A 225 18.74 15.09 -11.56
CA ASP A 225 18.20 16.08 -12.50
C ASP A 225 18.16 15.68 -13.99
N PRO A 226 17.53 14.54 -14.33
CA PRO A 226 17.49 14.10 -15.72
C PRO A 226 16.56 15.02 -16.52
N GLU A 227 17.03 15.46 -17.69
CA GLU A 227 16.23 16.25 -18.64
C GLU A 227 15.07 15.41 -19.18
N THR A 228 15.32 14.15 -19.51
CA THR A 228 14.31 13.21 -19.99
C THR A 228 13.80 12.33 -18.85
N PRO A 229 12.52 11.92 -18.86
CA PRO A 229 12.02 10.99 -17.86
C PRO A 229 12.70 9.61 -17.96
N SER A 230 13.50 9.29 -16.94
CA SER A 230 14.18 8.01 -16.80
C SER A 230 13.90 7.40 -15.42
N TYR A 231 14.08 6.10 -15.28
CA TYR A 231 13.94 5.39 -14.01
C TYR A 231 14.97 4.25 -13.91
N ILE A 232 15.13 3.68 -12.71
CA ILE A 232 15.84 2.41 -12.50
C ILE A 232 14.83 1.41 -11.98
N SER A 233 14.75 0.24 -12.62
CA SER A 233 13.91 -0.86 -12.15
C SER A 233 14.78 -2.02 -11.69
N MET A 234 14.66 -2.36 -10.42
CA MET A 234 15.39 -3.44 -9.77
C MET A 234 14.41 -4.54 -9.40
N ARG A 235 14.52 -5.70 -10.04
CA ARG A 235 13.65 -6.84 -9.74
C ARG A 235 14.21 -7.61 -8.54
N VAL A 236 13.40 -7.73 -7.50
CA VAL A 236 13.70 -8.47 -6.27
C VAL A 236 12.66 -9.57 -6.14
N LYS A 237 13.05 -10.81 -6.47
CA LYS A 237 12.17 -11.99 -6.37
C LYS A 237 10.82 -11.74 -7.09
N ASN A 238 9.74 -11.56 -6.30
CA ASN A 238 8.36 -11.42 -6.77
C ASN A 238 7.87 -9.96 -6.88
N LYS A 239 8.75 -8.97 -6.72
CA LYS A 239 8.43 -7.55 -6.81
C LYS A 239 9.54 -6.78 -7.53
N SER A 240 9.28 -5.53 -7.88
CA SER A 240 10.30 -4.62 -8.40
C SER A 240 10.30 -3.31 -7.64
N TYR A 241 11.48 -2.78 -7.38
CA TYR A 241 11.68 -1.41 -6.95
C TYR A 241 11.92 -0.54 -8.17
N VAL A 242 11.18 0.56 -8.26
CA VAL A 242 11.31 1.52 -9.35
C VAL A 242 11.68 2.86 -8.74
N ILE A 243 12.89 3.31 -9.05
CA ILE A 243 13.46 4.57 -8.57
C ILE A 243 13.37 5.57 -9.72
N VAL A 244 12.88 6.78 -9.44
CA VAL A 244 12.74 7.84 -10.42
C VAL A 244 13.09 9.18 -9.78
N SER A 245 13.60 10.11 -10.57
CA SER A 245 13.73 11.50 -10.12
C SER A 245 12.39 12.04 -9.63
N ARG A 246 12.40 12.77 -8.52
CA ARG A 246 11.20 13.43 -7.96
C ARG A 246 10.58 14.42 -8.97
N LYS A 247 11.35 14.95 -9.93
CA LYS A 247 10.86 15.75 -11.06
C LYS A 247 9.88 14.95 -11.94
N HIS A 248 10.16 13.67 -12.18
CA HIS A 248 9.42 12.78 -13.09
C HIS A 248 8.50 11.77 -12.39
N CYS A 249 8.39 11.83 -11.06
CA CYS A 249 7.49 10.97 -10.26
C CYS A 249 6.06 10.90 -10.83
N MET A 250 5.46 12.04 -11.20
CA MET A 250 4.11 12.08 -11.75
C MET A 250 4.01 11.48 -13.16
N TRP A 251 5.07 11.62 -13.97
CA TRP A 251 5.15 10.98 -15.28
C TRP A 251 5.14 9.46 -15.14
N LEU A 252 5.96 8.92 -14.24
CA LEU A 252 6.01 7.48 -14.00
C LEU A 252 4.66 6.97 -13.49
N LEU A 253 4.08 7.67 -12.50
CA LEU A 253 2.77 7.29 -11.95
C LEU A 253 1.67 7.30 -13.02
N GLN A 254 1.63 8.31 -13.90
CA GLN A 254 0.70 8.36 -15.01
C GLN A 254 0.93 7.18 -15.97
N LYS A 255 2.18 6.89 -16.32
CA LYS A 255 2.53 5.79 -17.24
C LYS A 255 2.12 4.43 -16.66
N CYS A 256 2.36 4.20 -15.37
CA CYS A 256 1.90 3.01 -14.66
C CYS A 256 0.37 2.86 -14.74
N VAL A 257 -0.38 3.92 -14.40
CA VAL A 257 -1.85 3.92 -14.43
C VAL A 257 -2.39 3.67 -15.83
N CYS A 258 -1.84 4.33 -16.86
CA CYS A 258 -2.23 4.14 -18.25
C CYS A 258 -1.92 2.73 -18.77
N SER A 259 -0.83 2.13 -18.28
CA SER A 259 -0.46 0.74 -18.58
C SER A 259 -1.27 -0.28 -17.78
N GLY A 260 -2.16 0.18 -16.90
CA GLY A 260 -3.05 -0.65 -16.11
C GLY A 260 -2.50 -1.13 -14.77
N ILE A 261 -1.29 -0.71 -14.37
CA ILE A 261 -0.76 -0.93 -13.02
C ILE A 261 -1.53 -0.05 -12.05
N VAL A 262 -1.99 -0.63 -10.95
CA VAL A 262 -2.90 0.04 -10.02
C VAL A 262 -2.17 0.54 -8.78
N PRO A 263 -2.14 1.87 -8.51
CA PRO A 263 -1.60 2.40 -7.26
C PRO A 263 -2.44 1.94 -6.07
N CYS A 264 -1.80 1.44 -5.02
CA CYS A 264 -2.44 0.84 -3.85
C CYS A 264 -2.25 1.68 -2.59
N SER A 265 -3.18 1.51 -1.66
CA SER A 265 -3.07 2.03 -0.29
C SER A 265 -2.55 0.97 0.68
N ILE A 266 -2.17 1.38 1.89
CA ILE A 266 -1.70 0.47 2.95
C ILE A 266 -2.71 -0.64 3.24
N LEU A 267 -4.01 -0.30 3.37
CA LEU A 267 -5.04 -1.32 3.62
C LEU A 267 -5.23 -2.29 2.44
N GLU A 268 -5.09 -1.79 1.21
CA GLU A 268 -5.14 -2.63 0.01
C GLU A 268 -3.95 -3.60 -0.03
N LEU A 269 -2.76 -3.15 0.40
CA LEU A 269 -1.56 -3.99 0.54
C LEU A 269 -1.73 -5.07 1.61
N ARG A 270 -2.19 -4.71 2.82
CA ARG A 270 -2.46 -5.68 3.90
C ARG A 270 -3.45 -6.75 3.44
N ARG A 271 -4.45 -6.34 2.67
CA ARG A 271 -5.44 -7.26 2.12
C ARG A 271 -4.83 -8.24 1.12
N MET A 272 -4.04 -7.75 0.16
CA MET A 272 -3.33 -8.63 -0.78
C MET A 272 -2.41 -9.59 -0.05
N ALA A 273 -1.72 -9.10 0.98
CA ALA A 273 -0.86 -9.93 1.79
C ALA A 273 -1.64 -11.02 2.55
N THR A 274 -2.86 -10.76 3.03
CA THR A 274 -3.74 -11.84 3.53
C THR A 274 -4.01 -12.89 2.44
N GLU A 275 -4.30 -12.47 1.20
CA GLU A 275 -4.64 -13.39 0.11
C GLU A 275 -3.45 -14.22 -0.38
N THR A 276 -2.25 -13.66 -0.27
CA THR A 276 -0.99 -14.32 -0.64
C THR A 276 -0.24 -14.95 0.53
N GLU A 277 -0.83 -14.95 1.74
CA GLU A 277 -0.18 -15.45 2.97
C GLU A 277 1.19 -14.78 3.22
N ARG A 278 1.19 -13.45 3.25
CA ARG A 278 2.37 -12.61 3.45
C ARG A 278 2.15 -11.59 4.56
N ILE A 279 3.27 -11.14 5.13
CA ILE A 279 3.36 -10.02 6.07
C ILE A 279 3.59 -8.73 5.27
N VAL A 280 2.94 -7.63 5.64
CA VAL A 280 3.26 -6.29 5.11
C VAL A 280 4.02 -5.49 6.14
N TYR A 281 5.34 -5.47 5.99
CA TYR A 281 6.21 -4.64 6.81
C TYR A 281 6.15 -3.15 6.42
N PRO A 282 6.15 -2.20 7.38
CA PRO A 282 6.21 -2.36 8.83
C PRO A 282 4.83 -2.42 9.50
N TYR A 283 3.73 -2.41 8.74
CA TYR A 283 2.38 -2.23 9.27
C TYR A 283 1.84 -3.44 10.05
N ASP A 284 2.49 -4.59 9.92
CA ASP A 284 2.11 -5.85 10.58
C ASP A 284 3.13 -6.31 11.64
N ILE A 285 4.19 -5.54 11.91
CA ILE A 285 5.22 -5.91 12.91
C ILE A 285 5.06 -5.00 14.14
N PRO A 286 4.40 -5.47 15.22
CA PRO A 286 4.11 -4.65 16.40
C PRO A 286 5.37 -4.21 17.16
N GLN A 287 6.48 -4.93 17.00
CA GLN A 287 7.79 -4.61 17.60
C GLN A 287 8.41 -3.36 16.96
N ASN A 288 8.11 -3.08 15.68
CA ASN A 288 8.58 -1.87 15.03
C ASN A 288 7.75 -0.66 15.52
N PRO A 289 8.37 0.47 15.92
CA PRO A 289 7.67 1.70 16.28
C PRO A 289 6.58 2.14 15.28
N HIS A 290 6.84 1.99 13.98
CA HIS A 290 5.87 2.28 12.91
C HIS A 290 4.70 1.31 12.89
N GLY A 291 4.96 0.02 13.11
CA GLY A 291 3.91 -0.99 13.20
C GLY A 291 3.03 -0.75 14.42
N LYS A 292 3.64 -0.51 15.59
CA LYS A 292 2.93 -0.14 16.82
C LYS A 292 2.06 1.10 16.64
N ALA A 293 2.63 2.18 16.08
CA ALA A 293 1.89 3.42 15.81
C ALA A 293 0.73 3.21 14.82
N PHE A 294 0.93 2.35 13.81
CA PHE A 294 -0.10 2.05 12.83
C PHE A 294 -1.24 1.21 13.42
N LEU A 295 -0.94 0.18 14.21
CA LEU A 295 -1.95 -0.64 14.89
C LEU A 295 -2.76 0.19 15.89
N SER A 296 -2.10 1.08 16.65
CA SER A 296 -2.76 2.05 17.53
C SER A 296 -3.72 2.97 16.75
N TYR A 297 -3.27 3.47 15.59
CA TYR A 297 -4.13 4.28 14.72
C TYR A 297 -5.36 3.52 14.25
N LEU A 298 -5.22 2.25 13.85
CA LEU A 298 -6.36 1.41 13.45
C LEU A 298 -7.36 1.19 14.59
N ALA A 299 -6.87 0.93 15.80
CA ALA A 299 -7.73 0.80 16.97
C ALA A 299 -8.54 2.08 17.20
N SER A 300 -7.91 3.26 17.11
CA SER A 300 -8.60 4.54 17.25
C SER A 300 -9.71 4.77 16.22
N LEU A 301 -9.49 4.31 14.97
CA LEU A 301 -10.49 4.42 13.91
C LEU A 301 -11.69 3.50 14.18
N GLU A 302 -11.43 2.30 14.68
CA GLU A 302 -12.49 1.35 15.04
C GLU A 302 -13.34 1.87 16.21
N GLU A 303 -12.71 2.41 17.24
CA GLU A 303 -13.40 3.06 18.36
C GLU A 303 -14.28 4.24 17.90
N GLU A 304 -13.77 5.06 16.99
CA GLU A 304 -14.54 6.16 16.40
C GLU A 304 -15.77 5.64 15.63
N VAL A 305 -15.62 4.55 14.87
CA VAL A 305 -16.73 3.90 14.18
C VAL A 305 -17.76 3.37 15.16
N GLN A 306 -17.36 2.67 16.23
CA GLN A 306 -18.29 2.15 17.23
C GLN A 306 -19.02 3.27 17.97
N ARG A 307 -18.33 4.35 18.31
CA ARG A 307 -18.91 5.53 18.96
C ARG A 307 -20.00 6.19 18.12
N LYS A 308 -19.84 6.22 16.80
CA LYS A 308 -20.83 6.76 15.85
C LYS A 308 -22.04 5.86 15.63
N LYS A 309 -21.97 4.57 15.97
CA LYS A 309 -23.11 3.67 15.82
C LYS A 309 -24.19 3.97 16.86
N PRO A 310 -25.50 3.93 16.49
CA PRO A 310 -26.60 3.96 17.44
C PRO A 310 -26.46 2.85 18.49
N LYS A 311 -26.96 3.05 19.72
CA LYS A 311 -26.77 2.12 20.86
C LYS A 311 -27.10 0.66 20.50
N GLY A 312 -28.23 0.41 19.82
CA GLY A 312 -28.64 -0.94 19.41
C GLY A 312 -27.88 -1.56 18.23
N LYS A 313 -26.98 -0.79 17.57
CA LYS A 313 -26.12 -1.27 16.47
C LYS A 313 -24.65 -1.36 16.88
N LYS A 314 -24.29 -1.00 18.11
CA LYS A 314 -22.94 -1.19 18.63
C LYS A 314 -22.68 -2.69 18.74
N ASP A 315 -21.48 -3.10 18.34
CA ASP A 315 -21.10 -4.50 18.48
C ASP A 315 -21.03 -4.83 19.97
N VAL A 316 -21.64 -5.94 20.38
CA VAL A 316 -21.42 -6.51 21.71
C VAL A 316 -20.08 -7.23 21.65
N ILE A 317 -19.07 -6.61 22.25
CA ILE A 317 -17.72 -7.17 22.33
C ILE A 317 -17.64 -7.93 23.64
N PHE A 318 -17.51 -9.24 23.55
CA PHE A 318 -17.25 -10.07 24.71
C PHE A 318 -15.76 -9.99 25.02
N GLN A 319 -15.43 -9.45 26.19
CA GLN A 319 -14.04 -9.34 26.62
C GLN A 319 -13.46 -10.73 26.95
N PRO A 320 -12.14 -10.92 26.77
CA PRO A 320 -11.40 -12.01 27.39
C PRO A 320 -11.74 -12.13 28.88
N LEU A 321 -11.91 -13.37 29.37
CA LEU A 321 -11.98 -13.62 30.81
C LEU A 321 -10.64 -13.28 31.50
N TYR A 322 -9.55 -13.32 30.73
CA TYR A 322 -8.19 -12.97 31.15
C TYR A 322 -7.54 -12.13 30.06
N GLU A 323 -6.86 -11.05 30.41
CA GLU A 323 -6.00 -10.31 29.48
C GLU A 323 -4.54 -10.65 29.78
N LYS A 324 -3.80 -11.09 28.77
CA LYS A 324 -2.34 -11.29 28.86
C LYS A 324 -1.66 -10.19 28.06
N GLU A 325 -0.81 -9.42 28.72
CA GLU A 325 0.10 -8.53 28.00
C GLU A 325 1.17 -9.39 27.32
N LEU A 326 1.22 -9.35 26.00
CA LEU A 326 2.22 -10.07 25.22
C LEU A 326 3.55 -9.31 25.27
N GLY A 327 4.61 -9.97 25.71
CA GLY A 327 5.98 -9.46 25.67
C GLY A 327 6.54 -9.48 24.25
N THR A 328 7.68 -10.13 24.06
CA THR A 328 8.21 -10.37 22.72
C THR A 328 7.34 -11.38 21.99
N GLN A 329 7.04 -11.13 20.71
CA GLN A 329 6.07 -11.92 19.95
C GLN A 329 6.69 -12.50 18.69
N LYS A 330 6.39 -13.75 18.39
CA LYS A 330 6.59 -14.35 17.08
C LYS A 330 5.33 -14.23 16.23
N ILE A 331 5.52 -14.08 14.92
CA ILE A 331 4.44 -13.84 13.97
C ILE A 331 4.11 -15.14 13.25
N LEU A 332 2.83 -15.53 13.23
CA LEU A 332 2.34 -16.69 12.49
C LEU A 332 1.30 -16.26 11.46
N LEU A 333 1.26 -16.97 10.33
CA LEU A 333 0.18 -16.85 9.36
C LEU A 333 -0.87 -17.90 9.70
N PHE A 334 -2.14 -17.50 9.69
CA PHE A 334 -3.23 -18.44 9.97
C PHE A 334 -4.27 -18.45 8.86
N THR A 335 -4.95 -19.58 8.74
CA THR A 335 -6.19 -19.72 7.97
C THR A 335 -7.26 -20.44 8.80
N ALA A 336 -8.51 -20.13 8.50
CA ALA A 336 -9.68 -20.66 9.18
C ALA A 336 -10.80 -20.88 8.16
N ALA A 337 -11.46 -22.03 8.22
CA ALA A 337 -12.55 -22.36 7.32
C ALA A 337 -13.74 -21.40 7.47
N LYS A 338 -14.02 -20.95 8.70
CA LYS A 338 -15.15 -20.08 9.03
C LYS A 338 -14.77 -19.08 10.12
N GLY A 339 -15.51 -17.99 10.21
CA GLY A 339 -15.38 -17.00 11.27
C GLY A 339 -14.73 -15.69 10.81
N SER A 340 -14.93 -14.66 11.63
CA SER A 340 -14.32 -13.34 11.46
C SER A 340 -13.61 -13.01 12.77
N PHE A 341 -12.30 -12.83 12.70
CA PHE A 341 -11.46 -12.67 13.89
C PHE A 341 -10.92 -11.24 13.91
N PRO A 342 -11.58 -10.29 14.58
CA PRO A 342 -11.07 -8.93 14.66
C PRO A 342 -9.67 -8.89 15.33
N PRO A 343 -8.89 -7.83 15.13
CA PRO A 343 -7.65 -7.62 15.88
C PRO A 343 -7.87 -7.76 17.40
N LYS A 344 -6.86 -8.23 18.13
CA LYS A 344 -6.91 -8.56 19.57
C LYS A 344 -7.82 -9.74 19.95
N SER A 345 -8.30 -10.51 18.97
CA SER A 345 -8.99 -11.77 19.29
C SER A 345 -7.99 -12.72 19.97
N PRO A 346 -8.29 -13.27 21.17
CA PRO A 346 -7.36 -14.12 21.88
C PRO A 346 -7.14 -15.45 21.14
N VAL A 347 -5.91 -15.93 21.23
CA VAL A 347 -5.44 -17.22 20.72
C VAL A 347 -5.13 -18.12 21.90
N ILE A 348 -5.67 -19.34 21.87
CA ILE A 348 -5.47 -20.35 22.91
C ILE A 348 -5.08 -21.69 22.28
N GLN A 349 -4.52 -22.56 23.11
CA GLN A 349 -4.22 -23.95 22.77
C GLN A 349 -5.26 -24.88 23.41
N SER A 350 -5.72 -25.89 22.67
CA SER A 350 -6.69 -26.87 23.17
C SER A 350 -6.62 -28.20 22.41
N ASP A 351 -7.00 -29.28 23.08
CA ASP A 351 -7.11 -30.63 22.49
C ASP A 351 -8.47 -30.87 21.82
N GLN A 352 -9.38 -29.89 21.87
CA GLN A 352 -10.67 -29.95 21.20
C GLN A 352 -10.52 -30.11 19.68
N SER A 353 -11.54 -30.66 19.03
CA SER A 353 -11.46 -31.05 17.62
C SER A 353 -11.70 -29.91 16.63
N GLU A 354 -12.76 -29.10 16.82
CA GLU A 354 -13.15 -28.06 15.85
C GLU A 354 -13.57 -26.70 16.45
N GLU A 355 -14.51 -26.68 17.39
CA GLU A 355 -14.98 -25.44 18.03
C GLU A 355 -15.47 -25.69 19.45
N PHE A 356 -15.30 -24.70 20.32
CA PHE A 356 -15.77 -24.77 21.70
C PHE A 356 -16.03 -23.38 22.29
N THR A 357 -16.66 -23.35 23.47
CA THR A 357 -16.82 -22.15 24.29
C THR A 357 -15.88 -22.26 25.49
N MET A 358 -15.17 -21.18 25.82
CA MET A 358 -14.23 -21.16 26.94
C MET A 358 -14.91 -21.58 28.26
N GLN A 359 -14.21 -22.41 29.02
CA GLN A 359 -14.62 -22.84 30.36
C GLN A 359 -13.87 -22.08 31.47
N GLY A 360 -12.89 -21.25 31.13
CA GLY A 360 -12.18 -20.35 32.05
C GLY A 360 -10.79 -20.85 32.47
N ASN A 361 -10.40 -22.06 32.05
CA ASN A 361 -9.09 -22.64 32.37
C ASN A 361 -8.08 -22.51 31.23
N GLU A 362 -8.51 -21.99 30.07
CA GLU A 362 -7.67 -21.92 28.88
C GLU A 362 -6.70 -20.74 28.93
N GLU A 363 -5.41 -21.04 28.82
CA GLU A 363 -4.35 -20.03 28.78
C GLU A 363 -4.31 -19.32 27.43
N ILE A 364 -4.28 -17.99 27.47
CA ILE A 364 -4.08 -17.14 26.30
C ILE A 364 -2.59 -17.05 25.99
N ILE A 365 -2.22 -17.53 24.82
CA ILE A 365 -0.83 -17.58 24.35
C ILE A 365 -0.52 -16.52 23.29
N GLY A 366 -1.53 -15.78 22.85
CA GLY A 366 -1.38 -14.82 21.75
C GLY A 366 -2.67 -14.11 21.37
N GLU A 367 -2.59 -13.30 20.33
CA GLU A 367 -3.72 -12.56 19.78
C GLU A 367 -3.68 -12.46 18.25
N VAL A 368 -4.83 -12.17 17.65
CA VAL A 368 -4.91 -11.85 16.22
C VAL A 368 -4.41 -10.44 15.97
N GLY A 369 -3.39 -10.29 15.13
CA GLY A 369 -2.93 -8.97 14.68
C GLY A 369 -3.83 -8.38 13.60
N ARG A 370 -4.15 -9.16 12.57
CA ARG A 370 -5.18 -8.85 11.58
C ARG A 370 -5.77 -10.11 10.98
N SER A 371 -7.00 -9.99 10.50
CA SER A 371 -7.62 -11.01 9.66
C SER A 371 -8.39 -10.40 8.50
N SER A 372 -8.58 -11.18 7.44
CA SER A 372 -9.49 -10.85 6.35
C SER A 372 -9.99 -12.11 5.66
N PHE A 373 -11.22 -12.09 5.17
CA PHE A 373 -11.79 -13.22 4.41
C PHE A 373 -11.19 -13.31 3.00
N SER A 374 -10.31 -14.26 2.72
CA SER A 374 -9.76 -14.50 1.37
C SER A 374 -10.85 -14.92 0.39
N PHE A 375 -11.14 -14.07 -0.61
CA PHE A 375 -12.13 -14.39 -1.64
C PHE A 375 -11.65 -15.49 -2.58
N ALA A 376 -10.33 -15.62 -2.78
CA ALA A 376 -9.75 -16.64 -3.64
C ALA A 376 -9.86 -18.04 -3.02
N LYS A 377 -9.63 -18.15 -1.71
CA LYS A 377 -9.64 -19.44 -0.99
C LYS A 377 -10.98 -19.76 -0.32
N GLY A 378 -11.87 -18.79 -0.19
CA GLY A 378 -13.12 -18.94 0.56
C GLY A 378 -12.91 -19.16 2.07
N ARG A 379 -11.78 -18.69 2.61
CA ARG A 379 -11.34 -18.90 4.00
C ARG A 379 -10.94 -17.58 4.64
N THR A 380 -11.05 -17.46 5.95
CA THR A 380 -10.47 -16.33 6.67
C THR A 380 -8.99 -16.58 6.88
N ALA A 381 -8.15 -15.62 6.51
CA ALA A 381 -6.72 -15.71 6.73
C ALA A 381 -6.21 -14.45 7.42
N GLY A 382 -5.02 -14.51 8.00
CA GLY A 382 -4.48 -13.38 8.72
C GLY A 382 -3.15 -13.66 9.40
N ILE A 383 -2.85 -12.81 10.38
CA ILE A 383 -1.63 -12.86 11.17
C ILE A 383 -2.00 -13.00 12.65
N LEU A 384 -1.26 -13.87 13.34
CA LEU A 384 -1.25 -13.99 14.79
C LEU A 384 0.05 -13.43 15.36
N TYR A 385 -0.05 -12.85 16.53
CA TYR A 385 1.07 -12.55 17.41
C TYR A 385 1.00 -13.56 18.56
N ILE A 386 1.98 -14.45 18.63
CA ILE A 386 2.10 -15.44 19.70
C ILE A 386 3.27 -15.03 20.57
N ASP A 387 3.16 -15.24 21.87
CA ASP A 387 4.26 -15.07 22.81
C ASP A 387 5.49 -15.88 22.33
N GLU A 388 6.67 -15.28 22.37
CA GLU A 388 7.88 -15.91 21.84
C GLU A 388 8.18 -17.21 22.60
N ASP A 389 8.05 -17.17 23.93
CA ASP A 389 8.29 -18.27 24.87
C ASP A 389 7.18 -19.34 24.86
N ALA A 390 6.04 -19.08 24.21
CA ALA A 390 4.95 -20.05 24.16
C ALA A 390 5.29 -21.22 23.22
N GLU A 391 5.44 -22.42 23.75
CA GLU A 391 5.54 -23.65 22.97
C GLU A 391 4.16 -24.06 22.44
N ILE A 392 4.08 -24.32 21.12
CA ILE A 392 2.83 -24.76 20.49
C ILE A 392 2.83 -26.29 20.46
N THR A 393 2.15 -26.89 21.44
CA THR A 393 2.05 -28.34 21.60
C THR A 393 0.70 -28.90 21.17
N LYS A 394 -0.33 -28.05 21.12
CA LYS A 394 -1.72 -28.42 20.79
C LYS A 394 -2.27 -27.64 19.60
N ASN A 395 -3.51 -27.94 19.21
CA ASN A 395 -4.22 -27.18 18.18
C ASN A 395 -4.47 -25.74 18.64
N LEU A 396 -4.30 -24.80 17.71
CA LEU A 396 -4.58 -23.39 17.94
C LEU A 396 -6.04 -23.05 17.66
N PHE A 397 -6.60 -22.23 18.53
CA PHE A 397 -7.96 -21.73 18.42
C PHE A 397 -7.99 -20.21 18.56
N VAL A 398 -8.85 -19.59 17.78
CA VAL A 398 -9.07 -18.14 17.82
C VAL A 398 -10.51 -17.84 18.21
N ARG A 399 -10.69 -16.94 19.16
CA ARG A 399 -12.03 -16.48 19.57
C ARG A 399 -12.62 -15.53 18.54
N ASN A 400 -13.90 -15.70 18.25
CA ASN A 400 -14.69 -14.61 17.70
C ASN A 400 -15.22 -13.72 18.84
N LEU A 401 -14.70 -12.49 18.94
CA LEU A 401 -15.08 -11.53 19.99
C LEU A 401 -16.59 -11.20 20.03
N LYS A 402 -17.35 -11.54 18.98
CA LYS A 402 -18.80 -11.29 18.92
C LYS A 402 -19.67 -12.41 19.48
N ASN A 403 -19.16 -13.62 19.70
CA ASN A 403 -20.01 -14.74 20.11
C ASN A 403 -19.35 -15.83 20.98
N ASN A 404 -18.20 -15.55 21.62
CA ASN A 404 -17.50 -16.49 22.53
C ASN A 404 -17.08 -17.84 21.95
N ILE A 405 -17.34 -18.09 20.66
CA ILE A 405 -16.96 -19.32 19.99
C ILE A 405 -15.48 -19.22 19.61
N PHE A 406 -14.73 -20.22 20.05
CA PHE A 406 -13.37 -20.49 19.62
C PHE A 406 -13.41 -21.42 18.42
N ARG A 407 -12.69 -21.07 17.36
CA ARG A 407 -12.60 -21.88 16.14
C ARG A 407 -11.17 -22.31 15.94
N ARG A 408 -11.00 -23.59 15.60
CA ARG A 408 -9.71 -24.13 15.22
C ARG A 408 -9.18 -23.40 13.98
N ILE A 409 -7.88 -23.16 13.99
CA ILE A 409 -7.17 -22.56 12.86
C ILE A 409 -6.04 -23.48 12.40
N GLU A 410 -5.74 -23.39 11.12
CA GLU A 410 -4.50 -23.88 10.55
C GLU A 410 -3.50 -22.73 10.63
N TYR A 411 -2.26 -23.03 11.01
CA TYR A 411 -1.21 -22.03 11.02
C TYR A 411 0.02 -22.54 10.30
N THR A 412 0.76 -21.60 9.75
CA THR A 412 2.12 -21.81 9.28
C THR A 412 2.98 -20.83 10.06
N VAL A 413 4.18 -21.29 10.43
CA VAL A 413 5.21 -20.33 10.81
C VAL A 413 5.27 -19.33 9.68
N ALA A 414 5.23 -18.03 9.99
CA ALA A 414 5.67 -17.06 9.01
C ALA A 414 7.16 -17.36 8.84
N THR A 415 7.48 -18.32 7.98
CA THR A 415 8.85 -18.62 7.64
C THR A 415 9.40 -17.29 7.22
N SER A 416 10.51 -16.91 7.83
CA SER A 416 11.34 -15.85 7.31
C SER A 416 11.93 -16.34 5.98
N ASP A 417 11.06 -16.53 5.00
CA ASP A 417 11.31 -15.94 3.70
C ASP A 417 11.49 -14.44 3.99
N MET A 418 12.73 -14.10 4.35
CA MET A 418 13.34 -12.77 4.25
C MET A 418 13.33 -12.40 2.76
N THR A 419 12.14 -12.33 2.19
CA THR A 419 11.83 -12.07 0.80
C THR A 419 10.92 -10.85 0.79
N LEU A 420 11.39 -9.75 1.39
CA LEU A 420 11.08 -8.45 0.84
C LEU A 420 11.82 -8.31 -0.49
#